data_AF-A0A917KZU0-F1
#
_entry.id   AF-A0A917KZU0-F1
#
_cell.length_a   1.000
_cell.length_b   1.000
_cell.length_c   1.000
_cell.angle_alpha   90.00
_cell.angle_beta   90.00
_cell.angle_gamma   90.00
#
_symmetry.space_group_name_H-M   'P 1'
#
loop_
_entity.id
_entity.type
_entity.pdbx_description
1 polymer ?
#
loop_
_entity_poly.entity_id
_entity_poly.type
_entity_poly.pdbx_seq_one_letter_code
_entity_poly.pdbx_strand_id
1 'polypeptide(L)'
;MRPTSTPCFAPDGSTGGLPPQDPNRFAGIRRDYTDADVARLAGSFRVKHTLAENGARRLWQLLQNEPFVNTLGALTGMQALQQVKAGLKAIYLSGWQVAADANSAGQMYPDQSLYPVDSVPKVVSRINGSLRRADQIATMERLDGKADDSIHYMAPIVADAEAGFGGALNAYELMRAMIEAGAAGVHFEDQLASEKKCGHLGGKVLVPISQHIRTLNAARLAADVEGVPTVLLCRTDAESAQLLTADVDERDRPFIGNDRTPEGFFRIRPGMGKQYAIARSLAYAPYADLLWWETSDPDLNDARDFAEAIHREFPGKMLAYNCSPSFNWQRKMGVEAAAQFQREIGAMGYKFQFVTLAGFHSLNLSMFNLARGYAERGMGAYSELQQAEFAAEAEGFTAVRHQREVGVSYFDAVAMAASGGRSSTTAMEHSTETAQFHDAKTPEAAH
;
A
#
# COMPACT_ATOMS: atom_id res chain seq x y z
N MET A 1 32.94 -23.06 11.31
CA MET A 1 32.03 -22.02 10.77
C MET A 1 30.61 -22.56 10.86
N ARG A 2 29.66 -21.79 11.40
CA ARG A 2 28.25 -22.18 11.27
C ARG A 2 27.87 -22.05 9.78
N PRO A 3 27.21 -23.03 9.16
CA PRO A 3 26.67 -22.85 7.83
C PRO A 3 25.76 -21.62 7.84
N THR A 4 26.03 -20.63 6.99
CA THR A 4 25.09 -19.54 6.74
C THR A 4 23.94 -20.15 5.93
N SER A 5 22.84 -20.49 6.60
CA SER A 5 21.59 -20.72 5.87
C SER A 5 21.26 -19.42 5.13
N THR A 6 20.84 -19.54 3.88
CA THR A 6 20.33 -18.39 3.12
C THR A 6 18.81 -18.50 3.08
N PRO A 7 18.07 -18.12 4.14
CA PRO A 7 16.63 -18.06 4.08
C PRO A 7 16.26 -16.75 3.38
N CYS A 8 16.37 -16.73 2.05
CA CYS A 8 15.66 -15.73 1.26
C CYS A 8 14.69 -16.51 0.39
N PHE A 9 13.39 -16.36 0.67
CA PHE A 9 12.37 -16.80 -0.25
C PHE A 9 12.57 -16.08 -1.59
N ALA A 10 12.29 -16.78 -2.67
CA ALA A 10 12.24 -16.19 -4.00
C ALA A 10 11.09 -15.17 -4.04
N PRO A 11 11.11 -14.20 -4.97
CA PRO A 11 10.03 -13.26 -5.18
C PRO A 11 8.70 -13.92 -5.56
N ASP A 12 8.60 -15.23 -5.77
CA ASP A 12 7.32 -15.93 -5.94
C ASP A 12 6.78 -16.50 -4.62
N GLY A 13 7.56 -16.38 -3.54
CA GLY A 13 7.29 -16.95 -2.22
C GLY A 13 7.82 -18.36 -2.01
N SER A 14 8.49 -18.96 -3.01
CA SER A 14 9.10 -20.29 -2.91
C SER A 14 10.42 -20.27 -2.14
N THR A 15 10.89 -21.45 -1.73
CA THR A 15 12.12 -21.63 -0.94
C THR A 15 13.42 -21.54 -1.75
N GLY A 16 13.35 -21.23 -3.06
CA GLY A 16 14.52 -20.91 -3.87
C GLY A 16 15.04 -19.52 -3.53
N GLY A 17 16.36 -19.30 -3.50
CA GLY A 17 16.93 -17.96 -3.29
C GLY A 17 16.42 -16.93 -4.31
N LEU A 18 16.67 -15.64 -4.08
CA LEU A 18 16.30 -14.55 -5.01
C LEU A 18 16.85 -14.80 -6.44
N PRO A 19 16.02 -15.12 -7.45
CA PRO A 19 16.42 -15.16 -8.85
C PRO A 19 16.98 -13.83 -9.34
N PRO A 20 17.74 -13.85 -10.46
CA PRO A 20 18.16 -12.65 -11.17
C PRO A 20 16.98 -11.73 -11.45
N GLN A 21 17.25 -10.41 -11.48
CA GLN A 21 16.23 -9.43 -11.82
C GLN A 21 15.72 -9.69 -13.23
N ASP A 22 14.42 -9.48 -13.45
CA ASP A 22 13.83 -9.51 -14.79
C ASP A 22 14.62 -8.57 -15.71
N PRO A 23 15.28 -9.08 -16.78
CA PRO A 23 16.09 -8.26 -17.67
C PRO A 23 15.27 -7.17 -18.36
N ASN A 24 13.95 -7.33 -18.44
CA ASN A 24 13.03 -6.37 -19.04
C ASN A 24 12.36 -5.44 -18.01
N ARG A 25 12.76 -5.48 -16.72
CA ARG A 25 12.13 -4.68 -15.64
C ARG A 25 11.99 -3.19 -15.98
N PHE A 26 12.96 -2.62 -16.70
CA PHE A 26 12.98 -1.20 -17.07
C PHE A 26 12.71 -0.95 -18.57
N ALA A 27 12.17 -1.94 -19.29
CA ALA A 27 11.80 -1.75 -20.69
C ALA A 27 10.79 -0.60 -20.85
N GLY A 28 11.10 0.36 -21.73
CA GLY A 28 10.29 1.55 -21.95
C GLY A 28 10.37 2.62 -20.85
N ILE A 29 11.20 2.44 -19.82
CA ILE A 29 11.42 3.45 -18.78
C ILE A 29 12.54 4.41 -19.19
N ARG A 30 12.20 5.69 -19.28
CA ARG A 30 13.12 6.79 -19.56
C ARG A 30 13.67 7.38 -18.25
N ARG A 31 14.94 7.75 -18.29
CA ARG A 31 15.65 8.53 -17.27
C ARG A 31 16.24 9.76 -17.93
N ASP A 32 16.03 10.94 -17.37
CA ASP A 32 16.64 12.18 -17.86
C ASP A 32 18.02 12.46 -17.25
N TYR A 33 18.54 11.51 -16.47
CA TYR A 33 19.89 11.48 -15.91
C TYR A 33 20.65 10.24 -16.40
N THR A 34 21.96 10.21 -16.17
CA THR A 34 22.84 9.15 -16.68
C THR A 34 23.27 8.16 -15.60
N ASP A 35 23.79 7.00 -15.99
CA ASP A 35 24.42 6.05 -15.06
C ASP A 35 25.61 6.66 -14.32
N ALA A 36 26.32 7.61 -14.95
CA ALA A 36 27.41 8.35 -14.32
C ALA A 36 26.91 9.26 -13.19
N ASP A 37 25.71 9.84 -13.32
CA ASP A 37 25.08 10.60 -12.24
C ASP A 37 24.73 9.69 -11.06
N VAL A 38 24.16 8.51 -11.33
CA VAL A 38 23.85 7.51 -10.29
C VAL A 38 25.15 7.11 -9.57
N ALA A 39 26.19 6.73 -10.31
CA ALA A 39 27.48 6.33 -9.73
C ALA A 39 28.11 7.44 -8.88
N ARG A 40 28.02 8.70 -9.34
CA ARG A 40 28.54 9.87 -8.62
C ARG A 40 27.78 10.17 -7.33
N LEU A 41 26.47 9.93 -7.29
CA LEU A 41 25.61 10.28 -6.15
C LEU A 41 25.51 9.19 -5.09
N ALA A 42 25.87 7.96 -5.42
CA ALA A 42 25.51 6.82 -4.60
C ALA A 42 26.53 6.41 -3.52
N GLY A 43 27.57 7.23 -3.32
CA GLY A 43 28.57 7.02 -2.26
C GLY A 43 29.53 5.85 -2.50
N SER A 44 30.39 5.59 -1.52
CA SER A 44 31.49 4.59 -1.59
C SER A 44 31.10 3.19 -1.14
N PHE A 45 29.88 3.00 -0.61
CA PHE A 45 29.33 1.70 -0.23
C PHE A 45 27.81 1.70 -0.43
N ARG A 46 27.22 0.50 -0.49
CA ARG A 46 25.76 0.32 -0.65
C ARG A 46 25.16 -0.29 0.61
N VAL A 47 24.08 0.32 1.09
CA VAL A 47 23.20 -0.28 2.09
C VAL A 47 22.27 -1.25 1.38
N LYS A 48 22.15 -2.48 1.88
CA LYS A 48 21.23 -3.46 1.30
C LYS A 48 19.83 -3.26 1.88
N HIS A 49 18.86 -3.01 1.01
CA HIS A 49 17.45 -2.82 1.35
C HIS A 49 16.64 -4.08 1.06
N THR A 50 16.92 -5.17 1.79
CA THR A 50 16.37 -6.51 1.50
C THR A 50 14.85 -6.52 1.35
N LEU A 51 14.12 -5.81 2.23
CA LEU A 51 12.65 -5.80 2.19
C LEU A 51 12.11 -5.06 0.95
N ALA A 52 12.70 -3.92 0.61
CA ALA A 52 12.31 -3.16 -0.58
C ALA A 52 12.64 -3.92 -1.87
N GLU A 53 13.83 -4.54 -1.95
CA GLU A 53 14.23 -5.34 -3.11
C GLU A 53 13.30 -6.55 -3.30
N ASN A 54 13.07 -7.33 -2.26
CA ASN A 54 12.21 -8.52 -2.33
C ASN A 54 10.77 -8.13 -2.64
N GLY A 55 10.25 -7.11 -1.95
CA GLY A 55 8.91 -6.58 -2.16
C GLY A 55 8.72 -6.08 -3.58
N ALA A 56 9.64 -5.25 -4.10
CA ALA A 56 9.54 -4.70 -5.45
C ALA A 56 9.57 -5.79 -6.53
N ARG A 57 10.43 -6.81 -6.36
CA ARG A 57 10.49 -7.97 -7.26
C ARG A 57 9.20 -8.80 -7.18
N ARG A 58 8.68 -9.05 -5.97
CA ARG A 58 7.41 -9.78 -5.77
C ARG A 58 6.25 -9.04 -6.42
N LEU A 59 6.16 -7.74 -6.18
CA LEU A 59 5.13 -6.89 -6.77
C LEU A 59 5.20 -6.92 -8.29
N TRP A 60 6.38 -6.79 -8.88
CA TRP A 60 6.54 -6.88 -10.33
C TRP A 60 6.07 -8.24 -10.87
N GLN A 61 6.46 -9.35 -10.23
CA GLN A 61 5.98 -10.67 -10.63
C GLN A 61 4.46 -10.82 -10.52
N LEU A 62 3.85 -10.32 -9.44
CA LEU A 62 2.39 -10.33 -9.29
C LEU A 62 1.69 -9.55 -10.40
N LEU A 63 2.18 -8.35 -10.72
CA LEU A 63 1.61 -7.50 -11.77
C LEU A 63 1.69 -8.13 -13.17
N GLN A 64 2.74 -8.91 -13.43
CA GLN A 64 2.94 -9.59 -14.72
C GLN A 64 2.10 -10.88 -14.85
N ASN A 65 1.93 -11.62 -13.75
CA ASN A 65 1.40 -12.99 -13.81
C ASN A 65 -0.05 -13.12 -13.31
N GLU A 66 -0.54 -12.19 -12.49
CA GLU A 66 -1.92 -12.19 -12.05
C GLU A 66 -2.82 -11.44 -13.06
N PRO A 67 -4.10 -11.81 -13.20
CA PRO A 67 -5.06 -11.00 -13.95
C PRO A 67 -5.06 -9.54 -13.48
N PHE A 68 -5.04 -9.35 -12.15
CA PHE A 68 -4.82 -8.10 -11.44
C PHE A 68 -4.43 -8.41 -9.99
N VAL A 69 -3.86 -7.44 -9.30
CA VAL A 69 -3.52 -7.49 -7.87
C VAL A 69 -4.44 -6.52 -7.15
N ASN A 70 -5.35 -7.04 -6.33
CA ASN A 70 -6.22 -6.22 -5.50
C ASN A 70 -5.76 -6.16 -4.04
N THR A 71 -6.04 -5.05 -3.37
CA THR A 71 -5.65 -4.86 -1.97
C THR A 71 -6.54 -3.83 -1.25
N LEU A 72 -6.35 -3.71 0.06
CA LEU A 72 -7.03 -2.78 0.95
C LEU A 72 -6.02 -1.84 1.63
N GLY A 73 -6.46 -0.62 1.95
CA GLY A 73 -5.67 0.32 2.74
C GLY A 73 -5.52 -0.15 4.19
N ALA A 74 -4.28 -0.27 4.66
CA ALA A 74 -3.93 -0.60 6.05
C ALA A 74 -3.22 0.58 6.74
N LEU A 75 -3.69 0.93 7.94
CA LEU A 75 -3.08 1.97 8.79
C LEU A 75 -2.37 1.40 10.04
N THR A 76 -2.49 0.08 10.24
CA THR A 76 -1.78 -0.65 11.31
C THR A 76 -1.16 -1.94 10.78
N GLY A 77 -0.14 -2.44 11.46
CA GLY A 77 0.46 -3.73 11.13
C GLY A 77 -0.48 -4.93 11.33
N MET A 78 -1.43 -4.86 12.28
CA MET A 78 -2.42 -5.93 12.48
C MET A 78 -3.44 -5.98 11.33
N GLN A 79 -3.87 -4.83 10.81
CA GLN A 79 -4.72 -4.81 9.62
C GLN A 79 -4.01 -5.47 8.43
N ALA A 80 -2.74 -5.12 8.19
CA ALA A 80 -1.97 -5.73 7.13
C ALA A 80 -1.77 -7.25 7.33
N LEU A 81 -1.49 -7.68 8.56
CA LEU A 81 -1.38 -9.10 8.89
C LEU A 81 -2.66 -9.88 8.56
N GLN A 82 -3.82 -9.36 8.98
CA GLN A 82 -5.09 -10.04 8.70
C GLN A 82 -5.44 -10.01 7.20
N GLN A 83 -5.08 -8.94 6.47
CA GLN A 83 -5.21 -8.91 5.01
C GLN A 83 -4.42 -10.03 4.33
N VAL A 84 -3.17 -10.26 4.75
CA VAL A 84 -2.33 -11.34 4.22
C VAL A 84 -2.88 -12.72 4.59
N LYS A 85 -3.31 -12.91 5.86
CA LYS A 85 -3.93 -14.17 6.31
C LYS A 85 -5.21 -14.52 5.54
N ALA A 86 -6.01 -13.51 5.20
CA ALA A 86 -7.20 -13.67 4.37
C ALA A 86 -6.89 -13.93 2.89
N GLY A 87 -5.62 -13.96 2.48
CA GLY A 87 -5.20 -14.33 1.12
C GLY A 87 -4.89 -13.16 0.19
N LEU A 88 -4.91 -11.90 0.66
CA LEU A 88 -4.46 -10.77 -0.16
C LEU A 88 -2.95 -10.83 -0.38
N LYS A 89 -2.52 -10.58 -1.62
CA LYS A 89 -1.12 -10.74 -2.06
C LYS A 89 -0.29 -9.46 -1.99
N ALA A 90 -0.88 -8.34 -1.61
CA ALA A 90 -0.24 -7.03 -1.49
C ALA A 90 -0.93 -6.20 -0.40
N ILE A 91 -0.29 -5.10 0.00
CA ILE A 91 -0.83 -4.12 0.96
C ILE A 91 -0.81 -2.74 0.32
N TYR A 92 -1.88 -1.96 0.52
CA TYR A 92 -1.88 -0.53 0.20
C TYR A 92 -1.72 0.27 1.50
N LEU A 93 -0.84 1.27 1.50
CA LEU A 93 -0.67 2.20 2.62
C LEU A 93 -1.12 3.58 2.16
N SER A 94 -2.26 4.02 2.70
CA SER A 94 -2.94 5.26 2.34
C SER A 94 -2.41 6.47 3.11
N GLY A 95 -1.99 7.53 2.40
CA GLY A 95 -1.61 8.81 3.00
C GLY A 95 -2.77 9.47 3.74
N TRP A 96 -3.99 9.33 3.21
CA TRP A 96 -5.23 9.75 3.87
C TRP A 96 -5.39 9.08 5.25
N GLN A 97 -5.17 7.76 5.35
CA GLN A 97 -5.32 7.06 6.63
C GLN A 97 -4.22 7.42 7.62
N VAL A 98 -3.01 7.71 7.12
CA VAL A 98 -1.93 8.24 7.94
C VAL A 98 -2.29 9.62 8.49
N ALA A 99 -2.81 10.52 7.66
CA ALA A 99 -3.32 11.82 8.09
C ALA A 99 -4.40 11.66 9.18
N ALA A 100 -5.34 10.73 8.98
CA ALA A 100 -6.46 10.53 9.89
C ALA A 100 -6.04 9.98 11.27
N ASP A 101 -5.18 8.96 11.34
CA ASP A 101 -5.02 8.18 12.59
C ASP A 101 -3.64 7.49 12.78
N ALA A 102 -2.64 7.76 11.94
CA ALA A 102 -1.35 7.05 12.03
C ALA A 102 -0.10 7.89 11.75
N ASN A 103 -0.18 9.22 11.91
CA ASN A 103 0.94 10.12 11.63
C ASN A 103 1.81 10.48 12.83
N SER A 104 3.03 10.92 12.56
CA SER A 104 4.03 11.33 13.55
C SER A 104 3.65 12.55 14.39
N ALA A 105 2.67 13.37 13.96
CA ALA A 105 2.22 14.52 14.75
C ALA A 105 1.29 14.13 15.91
N GLY A 106 0.74 12.90 15.88
CA GLY A 106 -0.25 12.45 16.84
C GLY A 106 -1.55 13.24 16.78
N GLN A 107 -1.89 13.80 15.62
CA GLN A 107 -3.11 14.57 15.38
C GLN A 107 -3.99 13.88 14.34
N MET A 108 -5.30 14.10 14.41
CA MET A 108 -6.21 13.75 13.32
C MET A 108 -6.24 14.89 12.30
N TYR A 109 -5.80 14.61 11.08
CA TYR A 109 -5.79 15.57 9.99
C TYR A 109 -6.72 15.15 8.83
N PRO A 110 -7.27 16.12 8.08
CA PRO A 110 -7.75 15.86 6.74
C PRO A 110 -6.56 15.56 5.80
N ASP A 111 -6.86 14.91 4.67
CA ASP A 111 -5.87 14.56 3.64
C ASP A 111 -5.44 15.78 2.81
N GLN A 112 -4.50 16.55 3.38
CA GLN A 112 -3.96 17.79 2.82
C GLN A 112 -2.45 17.97 3.08
N SER A 113 -1.68 16.87 3.18
CA SER A 113 -0.23 16.91 3.42
C SER A 113 0.20 17.68 4.68
N LEU A 114 -0.66 17.74 5.71
CA LEU A 114 -0.38 18.49 6.95
C LEU A 114 0.58 17.76 7.90
N TYR A 115 0.66 16.44 7.77
CA TYR A 115 1.44 15.62 8.68
C TYR A 115 2.94 15.63 8.33
N PRO A 116 3.85 15.33 9.28
CA PRO A 116 5.28 15.24 9.02
C PRO A 116 5.61 14.16 7.97
N VAL A 117 6.45 14.51 6.99
CA VAL A 117 6.82 13.66 5.83
C VAL A 117 7.32 12.25 6.19
N ASP A 118 7.84 12.05 7.41
CA ASP A 118 8.33 10.76 7.89
C ASP A 118 7.22 9.77 8.31
N SER A 119 5.95 10.21 8.32
CA SER A 119 4.82 9.45 8.85
C SER A 119 4.54 8.19 8.03
N VAL A 120 4.43 8.30 6.70
CA VAL A 120 4.18 7.13 5.85
C VAL A 120 5.35 6.12 5.92
N PRO A 121 6.63 6.53 5.79
CA PRO A 121 7.76 5.60 6.00
C PRO A 121 7.72 4.86 7.34
N LYS A 122 7.35 5.53 8.45
CA LYS A 122 7.18 4.87 9.76
C LYS A 122 6.08 3.81 9.74
N VAL A 123 4.96 4.06 9.05
CA VAL A 123 3.88 3.08 8.91
C VAL A 123 4.30 1.92 7.99
N VAL A 124 5.07 2.15 6.92
CA VAL A 124 5.68 1.08 6.11
C VAL A 124 6.54 0.18 7.01
N SER A 125 7.43 0.77 7.82
CA SER A 125 8.28 0.02 8.75
C SER A 125 7.46 -0.76 9.78
N ARG A 126 6.35 -0.18 10.29
CA ARG A 126 5.44 -0.83 11.23
C ARG A 126 4.76 -2.05 10.61
N ILE A 127 4.25 -1.93 9.39
CA ILE A 127 3.61 -3.02 8.66
C ILE A 127 4.62 -4.15 8.41
N ASN A 128 5.79 -3.83 7.87
CA ASN A 128 6.87 -4.81 7.65
C ASN A 128 7.29 -5.50 8.97
N GLY A 129 7.34 -4.77 10.08
CA GLY A 129 7.62 -5.33 11.40
C GLY A 129 6.58 -6.36 11.86
N SER A 130 5.29 -6.08 11.67
CA SER A 130 4.21 -7.02 11.99
C SER A 130 4.21 -8.26 11.09
N LEU A 131 4.38 -8.08 9.77
CA LEU A 131 4.45 -9.21 8.84
C LEU A 131 5.66 -10.11 9.13
N ARG A 132 6.82 -9.52 9.45
CA ARG A 132 8.01 -10.26 9.85
C ARG A 132 7.82 -11.03 11.16
N ARG A 133 7.07 -10.47 12.13
CA ARG A 133 6.75 -11.19 13.38
C ARG A 133 5.90 -12.44 13.07
N ALA A 134 4.92 -12.31 12.19
CA ALA A 134 4.09 -13.44 11.79
C ALA A 134 4.89 -14.53 11.05
N ASP A 135 5.77 -14.13 10.12
CA ASP A 135 6.70 -15.04 9.44
C ASP A 135 7.60 -15.82 10.42
N GLN A 136 8.10 -15.14 11.46
CA GLN A 136 8.91 -15.74 12.52
C GLN A 136 8.13 -16.77 13.35
N ILE A 137 6.88 -16.46 13.70
CA ILE A 137 5.99 -17.37 14.46
C ILE A 137 5.69 -18.60 13.60
N ALA A 138 5.24 -18.41 12.35
CA ALA A 138 4.90 -19.49 11.44
C ALA A 138 6.12 -20.39 11.15
N THR A 139 7.29 -19.81 10.93
CA THR A 139 8.53 -20.58 10.73
C THR A 139 8.88 -21.42 11.95
N MET A 140 8.83 -20.83 13.14
CA MET A 140 9.12 -21.56 14.38
C MET A 140 8.15 -22.73 14.56
N GLU A 141 6.85 -22.50 14.44
CA GLU A 141 5.84 -23.54 14.64
C GLU A 141 5.90 -24.64 13.59
N ARG A 142 6.26 -24.32 12.34
CA ARG A 142 6.50 -25.30 11.29
C ARG A 142 7.71 -26.17 11.59
N LEU A 143 8.81 -25.59 12.07
CA LEU A 143 10.01 -26.35 12.44
C LEU A 143 9.81 -27.17 13.73
N ASP A 144 8.91 -26.73 14.61
CA ASP A 144 8.47 -27.48 15.79
C ASP A 144 7.45 -28.59 15.45
N GLY A 145 6.95 -28.66 14.21
CA GLY A 145 5.90 -29.60 13.80
C GLY A 145 4.52 -29.32 14.41
N LYS A 146 4.27 -28.07 14.84
CA LYS A 146 3.00 -27.64 15.48
C LYS A 146 1.96 -27.14 14.47
N ALA A 147 2.40 -26.61 13.34
CA ALA A 147 1.53 -26.10 12.28
C ALA A 147 2.20 -26.25 10.91
N ASP A 148 1.41 -26.39 9.86
CA ASP A 148 1.89 -26.36 8.46
C ASP A 148 1.40 -25.06 7.78
N ASP A 149 1.89 -23.93 8.29
CA ASP A 149 1.58 -22.61 7.75
C ASP A 149 2.55 -22.26 6.60
N SER A 150 2.02 -22.22 5.38
CA SER A 150 2.74 -21.90 4.15
C SER A 150 2.47 -20.48 3.63
N ILE A 151 1.85 -19.60 4.43
CA ILE A 151 1.52 -18.24 4.02
C ILE A 151 2.81 -17.45 3.75
N HIS A 152 2.84 -16.73 2.62
CA HIS A 152 3.91 -15.76 2.34
C HIS A 152 3.60 -14.43 3.05
N TYR A 153 4.08 -14.29 4.28
CA TYR A 153 3.73 -13.14 5.12
C TYR A 153 4.26 -11.79 4.61
N MET A 154 5.42 -11.77 3.96
CA MET A 154 6.08 -10.53 3.52
C MET A 154 5.48 -9.98 2.21
N ALA A 155 4.19 -9.69 2.23
CA ALA A 155 3.47 -9.10 1.09
C ALA A 155 4.03 -7.71 0.71
N PRO A 156 4.16 -7.39 -0.58
CA PRO A 156 4.64 -6.09 -1.04
C PRO A 156 3.70 -4.95 -0.63
N ILE A 157 4.30 -3.86 -0.15
CA ILE A 157 3.59 -2.65 0.24
C ILE A 157 3.70 -1.61 -0.87
N VAL A 158 2.56 -1.13 -1.38
CA VAL A 158 2.48 0.06 -2.23
C VAL A 158 2.07 1.25 -1.36
N ALA A 159 2.95 2.24 -1.24
CA ALA A 159 2.81 3.34 -0.30
C ALA A 159 2.56 4.70 -0.99
N ASP A 160 1.81 5.55 -0.30
CA ASP A 160 1.44 6.90 -0.72
C ASP A 160 2.54 7.92 -0.39
N ALA A 161 3.14 8.54 -1.40
CA ALA A 161 4.09 9.65 -1.24
C ALA A 161 3.44 11.02 -1.54
N GLU A 162 2.12 11.07 -1.71
CA GLU A 162 1.33 12.25 -2.00
C GLU A 162 1.93 13.06 -3.16
N ALA A 163 2.04 14.38 -3.00
CA ALA A 163 2.71 15.29 -3.94
C ALA A 163 4.22 15.40 -3.68
N GLY A 164 4.80 14.51 -2.84
CA GLY A 164 6.22 14.52 -2.50
C GLY A 164 6.63 15.56 -1.45
N PHE A 165 5.68 16.17 -0.73
CA PHE A 165 5.91 17.13 0.37
C PHE A 165 6.79 18.35 0.01
N GLY A 166 6.82 18.73 -1.26
CA GLY A 166 7.57 19.90 -1.71
C GLY A 166 8.07 19.78 -3.15
N GLY A 167 9.38 19.99 -3.32
CA GLY A 167 10.05 19.93 -4.62
C GLY A 167 10.68 18.56 -4.91
N ALA A 168 11.51 18.51 -5.95
CA ALA A 168 12.17 17.27 -6.36
C ALA A 168 13.10 16.68 -5.28
N LEU A 169 13.73 17.52 -4.45
CA LEU A 169 14.58 17.05 -3.35
C LEU A 169 13.76 16.38 -2.24
N ASN A 170 12.58 16.91 -1.93
CA ASN A 170 11.65 16.29 -0.98
C ASN A 170 11.16 14.94 -1.52
N ALA A 171 10.81 14.87 -2.80
CA ALA A 171 10.42 13.61 -3.45
C ALA A 171 11.55 12.57 -3.45
N TYR A 172 12.80 12.99 -3.70
CA TYR A 172 13.98 12.13 -3.62
C TYR A 172 14.16 11.55 -2.22
N GLU A 173 14.17 12.41 -1.19
CA GLU A 173 14.34 11.98 0.20
C GLU A 173 13.19 11.09 0.68
N LEU A 174 11.94 11.41 0.30
CA LEU A 174 10.79 10.59 0.63
C LEU A 174 10.89 9.21 -0.03
N MET A 175 11.24 9.13 -1.32
CA MET A 175 11.44 7.83 -1.97
C MET A 175 12.57 7.04 -1.28
N ARG A 176 13.69 7.67 -0.91
CA ARG A 176 14.75 6.99 -0.15
C ARG A 176 14.23 6.45 1.19
N ALA A 177 13.50 7.27 1.95
CA ALA A 177 12.90 6.85 3.22
C ALA A 177 11.88 5.70 3.06
N MET A 178 11.11 5.69 1.98
CA MET A 178 10.19 4.58 1.65
C MET A 178 10.95 3.29 1.35
N ILE A 179 12.07 3.38 0.62
CA ILE A 179 12.94 2.23 0.32
C ILE A 179 13.59 1.71 1.60
N GLU A 180 14.16 2.59 2.43
CA GLU A 180 14.75 2.22 3.72
C GLU A 180 13.73 1.51 4.62
N ALA A 181 12.47 1.95 4.61
CA ALA A 181 11.38 1.34 5.37
C ALA A 181 10.89 0.00 4.77
N GLY A 182 11.27 -0.33 3.54
CA GLY A 182 10.91 -1.58 2.86
C GLY A 182 9.65 -1.52 2.00
N ALA A 183 9.31 -0.37 1.42
CA ALA A 183 8.22 -0.27 0.45
C ALA A 183 8.58 -0.99 -0.87
N ALA A 184 7.62 -1.68 -1.47
CA ALA A 184 7.77 -2.37 -2.76
C ALA A 184 7.49 -1.43 -3.94
N GLY A 185 6.50 -0.56 -3.76
CA GLY A 185 6.14 0.46 -4.72
C GLY A 185 5.70 1.75 -4.04
N VAL A 186 5.79 2.86 -4.75
CA VAL A 186 5.46 4.19 -4.25
C VAL A 186 4.73 4.96 -5.34
N HIS A 187 3.66 5.67 -4.98
CA HIS A 187 2.98 6.57 -5.91
C HIS A 187 3.19 8.04 -5.57
N PHE A 188 3.35 8.86 -6.60
CA PHE A 188 3.39 10.33 -6.52
C PHE A 188 2.27 10.92 -7.38
N GLU A 189 1.70 12.05 -6.96
CA GLU A 189 0.63 12.75 -7.68
C GLU A 189 1.03 14.15 -8.15
N ASP A 190 0.41 14.63 -9.24
CA ASP A 190 0.73 15.89 -9.91
C ASP A 190 0.04 17.13 -9.31
N GLN A 191 -0.24 17.10 -8.00
CA GLN A 191 -0.75 18.24 -7.24
C GLN A 191 0.36 19.13 -6.69
N LEU A 192 0.02 20.39 -6.38
CA LEU A 192 0.86 21.29 -5.61
C LEU A 192 0.87 20.84 -4.14
N ALA A 193 2.04 20.46 -3.62
CA ALA A 193 2.16 19.91 -2.25
C ALA A 193 1.59 20.82 -1.15
N SER A 194 1.77 22.14 -1.25
CA SER A 194 1.23 23.08 -0.24
C SER A 194 -0.30 23.20 -0.27
N GLU A 195 -0.94 22.72 -1.33
CA GLU A 195 -2.39 22.73 -1.52
C GLU A 195 -2.94 21.35 -1.86
N LYS A 196 -2.20 20.28 -1.51
CA LYS A 196 -2.61 18.90 -1.77
C LYS A 196 -3.98 18.64 -1.17
N LYS A 197 -4.80 17.84 -1.86
CA LYS A 197 -6.08 17.34 -1.35
C LYS A 197 -6.24 15.85 -1.66
N CYS A 198 -7.17 15.19 -0.97
CA CYS A 198 -7.75 13.93 -1.44
C CYS A 198 -8.29 14.09 -2.87
N GLY A 199 -8.14 13.05 -3.69
CA GLY A 199 -8.60 13.04 -5.09
C GLY A 199 -10.08 13.37 -5.28
N HIS A 200 -10.88 13.10 -4.25
CA HIS A 200 -12.33 13.28 -4.23
C HIS A 200 -12.78 14.57 -3.52
N LEU A 201 -11.85 15.48 -3.21
CA LEU A 201 -12.15 16.82 -2.70
C LEU A 201 -12.02 17.86 -3.80
N GLY A 202 -12.78 18.96 -3.67
CA GLY A 202 -12.61 20.14 -4.50
C GLY A 202 -11.34 20.93 -4.17
N GLY A 203 -11.02 21.93 -4.99
CA GLY A 203 -9.90 22.86 -4.73
C GLY A 203 -8.50 22.30 -5.00
N LYS A 204 -8.39 21.20 -5.75
CA LYS A 204 -7.09 20.66 -6.20
C LYS A 204 -6.39 21.62 -7.15
N VAL A 205 -5.09 21.82 -6.92
CA VAL A 205 -4.20 22.63 -7.76
C VAL A 205 -3.15 21.71 -8.37
N LEU A 206 -3.11 21.62 -9.69
CA LEU A 206 -2.09 20.86 -10.41
C LEU A 206 -0.78 21.63 -10.51
N VAL A 207 0.33 20.91 -10.60
CA VAL A 207 1.61 21.46 -11.08
C VAL A 207 1.75 21.23 -12.59
N PRO A 208 2.66 21.96 -13.28
CA PRO A 208 2.92 21.74 -14.71
C PRO A 208 3.41 20.31 -14.97
N ILE A 209 3.12 19.78 -16.16
CA ILE A 209 3.55 18.42 -16.55
C ILE A 209 5.06 18.21 -16.34
N SER A 210 5.88 19.17 -16.77
CA SER A 210 7.34 19.15 -16.58
C SER A 210 7.77 19.11 -15.11
N GLN A 211 7.03 19.76 -14.20
CA GLN A 211 7.34 19.70 -12.77
C GLN A 211 7.06 18.30 -12.22
N HIS A 212 5.96 17.65 -12.60
CA HIS A 212 5.69 16.29 -12.15
C HIS A 212 6.65 15.26 -12.77
N ILE A 213 7.06 15.43 -14.03
CA ILE A 213 8.16 14.63 -14.63
C ILE A 213 9.45 14.77 -13.81
N ARG A 214 9.75 15.97 -13.29
CA ARG A 214 10.90 16.18 -12.39
C ARG A 214 10.76 15.41 -11.08
N THR A 215 9.54 15.35 -10.51
CA THR A 215 9.23 14.53 -9.33
C THR A 215 9.45 13.04 -9.61
N LEU A 216 8.93 12.52 -10.73
CA LEU A 216 9.09 11.12 -11.13
C LEU A 216 10.56 10.74 -11.38
N ASN A 217 11.32 11.60 -12.06
CA ASN A 217 12.77 11.40 -12.24
C ASN A 217 13.50 11.41 -10.89
N ALA A 218 13.18 12.31 -9.97
CA ALA A 218 13.81 12.35 -8.65
C ALA A 218 13.53 11.08 -7.84
N ALA A 219 12.30 10.58 -7.89
CA ALA A 219 11.93 9.31 -7.28
C ALA A 219 12.67 8.13 -7.92
N ARG A 220 12.75 8.06 -9.26
CA ARG A 220 13.52 7.00 -9.93
C ARG A 220 15.02 7.09 -9.62
N LEU A 221 15.58 8.30 -9.54
CA LEU A 221 16.99 8.52 -9.19
C LEU A 221 17.29 8.03 -7.78
N ALA A 222 16.41 8.27 -6.81
CA ALA A 222 16.55 7.73 -5.46
C ALA A 222 16.59 6.19 -5.48
N ALA A 223 15.68 5.56 -6.23
CA ALA A 223 15.65 4.10 -6.36
C ALA A 223 16.93 3.53 -7.03
N ASP A 224 17.44 4.18 -8.08
CA ASP A 224 18.67 3.77 -8.76
C ASP A 224 19.91 3.98 -7.88
N VAL A 225 19.97 5.07 -7.11
CA VAL A 225 21.05 5.34 -6.16
C VAL A 225 21.08 4.29 -5.04
N GLU A 226 19.92 3.94 -4.49
CA GLU A 226 19.80 2.88 -3.48
C GLU A 226 19.93 1.47 -4.08
N GLY A 227 19.91 1.34 -5.41
CA GLY A 227 20.06 0.06 -6.11
C GLY A 227 18.87 -0.87 -5.96
N VAL A 228 17.65 -0.33 -5.86
CA VAL A 228 16.42 -1.09 -5.63
C VAL A 228 15.44 -0.90 -6.80
N PRO A 229 14.82 -1.95 -7.35
CA PRO A 229 13.91 -1.84 -8.49
C PRO A 229 12.48 -1.43 -8.11
N THR A 230 12.34 -0.50 -7.16
CA THR A 230 11.06 -0.02 -6.61
C THR A 230 10.07 0.31 -7.71
N VAL A 231 8.83 -0.17 -7.56
CA VAL A 231 7.76 0.08 -8.54
C VAL A 231 7.24 1.51 -8.37
N LEU A 232 7.38 2.34 -9.39
CA LEU A 232 6.97 3.74 -9.37
C LEU A 232 5.62 3.90 -10.07
N LEU A 233 4.61 4.34 -9.32
CA LEU A 233 3.29 4.66 -9.84
C LEU A 233 3.19 6.18 -10.01
N CYS A 234 2.63 6.63 -11.14
CA CYS A 234 2.34 8.04 -11.36
C CYS A 234 0.83 8.25 -11.34
N ARG A 235 0.38 9.13 -10.45
CA ARG A 235 -1.01 9.57 -10.36
C ARG A 235 -1.19 10.94 -11.01
N THR A 236 -2.27 11.09 -11.79
CA THR A 236 -2.77 12.42 -12.17
C THR A 236 -4.11 12.71 -11.52
N ASP A 237 -4.28 13.95 -11.05
CA ASP A 237 -5.51 14.47 -10.43
C ASP A 237 -6.35 15.35 -11.36
N ALA A 238 -5.99 15.39 -12.65
CA ALA A 238 -6.50 16.35 -13.61
C ALA A 238 -7.99 16.19 -13.98
N GLU A 239 -8.61 15.05 -13.67
CA GLU A 239 -10.03 14.81 -13.98
C GLU A 239 -10.95 15.82 -13.29
N SER A 240 -10.71 16.07 -12.00
CA SER A 240 -11.55 16.95 -11.18
C SER A 240 -10.80 18.19 -10.65
N ALA A 241 -9.49 18.31 -10.90
CA ALA A 241 -8.77 19.53 -10.57
C ALA A 241 -9.27 20.73 -11.39
N GLN A 242 -9.32 21.89 -10.75
CA GLN A 242 -9.84 23.12 -11.35
C GLN A 242 -8.77 24.19 -11.55
N LEU A 243 -7.57 23.97 -10.99
CA LEU A 243 -6.52 24.97 -10.91
C LEU A 243 -5.17 24.39 -11.37
N LEU A 244 -4.33 25.24 -11.94
CA LEU A 244 -2.94 24.94 -12.34
C LEU A 244 -2.03 26.07 -11.85
N THR A 245 -0.85 25.75 -11.34
CA THR A 245 0.06 26.79 -10.80
C THR A 245 0.66 27.70 -11.87
N ALA A 246 1.03 27.17 -13.03
CA ALA A 246 1.70 27.92 -14.09
C ALA A 246 1.45 27.34 -15.50
N ASP A 247 1.44 28.18 -16.52
CA ASP A 247 1.23 27.87 -17.94
C ASP A 247 2.55 27.68 -18.73
N VAL A 248 3.65 27.48 -17.99
CA VAL A 248 5.01 27.38 -18.55
C VAL A 248 5.19 26.18 -19.48
N ASP A 249 4.45 25.10 -19.23
CA ASP A 249 4.49 23.88 -20.05
C ASP A 249 3.46 23.95 -21.16
N GLU A 250 3.91 23.88 -22.41
CA GLU A 250 3.02 24.05 -23.58
C GLU A 250 1.95 22.97 -23.67
N ARG A 251 2.20 21.79 -23.07
CA ARG A 251 1.26 20.68 -23.03
C ARG A 251 0.04 20.96 -22.13
N ASP A 252 0.17 21.88 -21.18
CA ASP A 252 -0.90 22.28 -20.27
C ASP A 252 -1.79 23.39 -20.86
N ARG A 253 -1.24 24.23 -21.76
CA ARG A 253 -1.92 25.41 -22.34
C ARG A 253 -3.26 25.11 -23.03
N PRO A 254 -3.47 23.98 -23.74
CA PRO A 254 -4.76 23.65 -24.34
C PRO A 254 -5.91 23.51 -23.33
N PHE A 255 -5.59 23.22 -22.06
CA PHE A 255 -6.56 22.85 -21.04
C PHE A 255 -6.89 23.99 -20.06
N ILE A 256 -6.22 25.13 -20.16
CA ILE A 256 -6.38 26.27 -19.25
C ILE A 256 -6.98 27.50 -19.96
N GLY A 257 -7.69 28.32 -19.18
CA GLY A 257 -8.13 29.65 -19.59
C GLY A 257 -7.05 30.71 -19.32
N ASN A 258 -7.36 31.96 -19.67
CA ASN A 258 -6.49 33.12 -19.39
C ASN A 258 -6.74 33.70 -17.98
N ASP A 259 -7.83 33.29 -17.32
CA ASP A 259 -8.22 33.81 -16.02
C ASP A 259 -7.38 33.24 -14.89
N ARG A 260 -7.01 34.11 -13.93
CA ARG A 260 -6.29 33.73 -12.72
C ARG A 260 -7.11 33.98 -11.46
N THR A 261 -6.84 33.18 -10.42
CA THR A 261 -7.39 33.38 -9.07
C THR A 261 -6.60 34.46 -8.30
N PRO A 262 -7.08 34.96 -7.16
CA PRO A 262 -6.34 35.91 -6.31
C PRO A 262 -4.96 35.40 -5.86
N GLU A 263 -4.81 34.08 -5.69
CA GLU A 263 -3.55 33.41 -5.37
C GLU A 263 -2.61 33.29 -6.59
N GLY A 264 -3.10 33.62 -7.78
CA GLY A 264 -2.35 33.60 -9.03
C GLY A 264 -2.46 32.31 -9.85
N PHE A 265 -3.31 31.36 -9.44
CA PHE A 265 -3.48 30.10 -10.18
C PHE A 265 -4.31 30.27 -11.45
N PHE A 266 -3.97 29.54 -12.50
CA PHE A 266 -4.77 29.45 -13.73
C PHE A 266 -5.98 28.56 -13.53
N ARG A 267 -7.11 28.91 -14.16
CA ARG A 267 -8.30 28.05 -14.19
C ARG A 267 -8.22 27.02 -15.32
N ILE A 268 -8.47 25.76 -14.98
CA ILE A 268 -8.67 24.68 -15.95
C ILE A 268 -10.04 24.85 -16.61
N ARG A 269 -10.11 24.65 -17.93
CA ARG A 269 -11.33 24.78 -18.73
C ARG A 269 -12.37 23.74 -18.27
N PRO A 270 -13.63 24.13 -18.03
CA PRO A 270 -14.68 23.18 -17.66
C PRO A 270 -14.85 22.06 -18.69
N GLY A 271 -15.11 20.84 -18.22
CA GLY A 271 -15.40 19.69 -19.09
C GLY A 271 -14.19 19.06 -19.81
N MET A 272 -12.97 19.51 -19.52
CA MET A 272 -11.74 18.99 -20.14
C MET A 272 -10.97 17.97 -19.28
N GLY A 273 -11.47 17.64 -18.09
CA GLY A 273 -10.72 16.89 -17.08
C GLY A 273 -10.21 15.53 -17.57
N LYS A 274 -11.07 14.74 -18.22
CA LYS A 274 -10.70 13.40 -18.73
C LYS A 274 -9.63 13.49 -19.83
N GLN A 275 -9.80 14.40 -20.79
CA GLN A 275 -8.83 14.62 -21.86
C GLN A 275 -7.50 15.12 -21.30
N TYR A 276 -7.55 15.95 -20.25
CA TYR A 276 -6.36 16.45 -19.60
C TYR A 276 -5.62 15.36 -18.83
N ALA A 277 -6.35 14.50 -18.12
CA ALA A 277 -5.80 13.31 -17.46
C ALA A 277 -5.11 12.39 -18.46
N ILE A 278 -5.73 12.11 -19.61
CA ILE A 278 -5.10 11.33 -20.70
C ILE A 278 -3.81 12.00 -21.18
N ALA A 279 -3.85 13.30 -21.51
CA ALA A 279 -2.67 14.03 -22.01
C ALA A 279 -1.50 14.02 -21.01
N ARG A 280 -1.81 14.20 -19.72
CA ARG A 280 -0.84 14.11 -18.62
C ARG A 280 -0.27 12.71 -18.49
N SER A 281 -1.12 11.70 -18.43
CA SER A 281 -0.70 10.30 -18.32
C SER A 281 0.14 9.84 -19.51
N LEU A 282 -0.14 10.29 -20.73
CA LEU A 282 0.72 10.05 -21.90
C LEU A 282 2.11 10.66 -21.73
N ALA A 283 2.19 11.89 -21.20
CA ALA A 283 3.47 12.54 -20.91
C ALA A 283 4.26 11.86 -19.79
N TYR A 284 3.57 11.27 -18.81
CA TYR A 284 4.18 10.59 -17.66
C TYR A 284 4.54 9.12 -17.95
N ALA A 285 3.90 8.49 -18.94
CA ALA A 285 4.07 7.07 -19.26
C ALA A 285 5.54 6.61 -19.36
N PRO A 286 6.47 7.36 -19.99
CA PRO A 286 7.88 6.93 -20.05
C PRO A 286 8.58 6.92 -18.69
N TYR A 287 8.07 7.62 -17.68
CA TYR A 287 8.72 7.83 -16.39
C TYR A 287 8.14 6.96 -15.26
N ALA A 288 7.08 6.20 -15.52
CA ALA A 288 6.36 5.41 -14.52
C ALA A 288 6.14 3.96 -14.96
N ASP A 289 6.13 3.06 -13.98
CA ASP A 289 5.83 1.65 -14.17
C ASP A 289 4.32 1.43 -14.33
N LEU A 290 3.51 2.14 -13.52
CA LEU A 290 2.06 2.18 -13.65
C LEU A 290 1.53 3.61 -13.71
N LEU A 291 0.42 3.79 -14.40
CA LEU A 291 -0.34 5.04 -14.44
C LEU A 291 -1.65 4.90 -13.67
N TRP A 292 -1.97 5.92 -12.88
CA TRP A 292 -3.22 6.06 -12.16
C TRP A 292 -3.81 7.42 -12.51
N TRP A 293 -5.10 7.44 -12.84
CA TRP A 293 -5.88 8.65 -12.92
C TRP A 293 -6.96 8.62 -11.83
N GLU A 294 -7.07 9.70 -11.07
CA GLU A 294 -8.18 9.83 -10.13
C GLU A 294 -9.47 10.16 -10.87
N THR A 295 -10.59 9.61 -10.41
CA THR A 295 -11.89 9.69 -11.11
C THR A 295 -12.99 10.07 -10.14
N SER A 296 -13.90 10.95 -10.56
CA SER A 296 -15.05 11.33 -9.74
C SER A 296 -16.10 10.22 -9.56
N ASP A 297 -16.10 9.20 -10.43
CA ASP A 297 -17.08 8.11 -10.42
C ASP A 297 -16.48 6.75 -10.80
N PRO A 298 -17.02 5.63 -10.27
CA PRO A 298 -16.60 4.28 -10.64
C PRO A 298 -17.28 3.86 -11.95
N ASP A 299 -16.83 4.40 -13.08
CA ASP A 299 -17.43 4.19 -14.41
C ASP A 299 -16.53 3.33 -15.31
N LEU A 300 -17.08 2.23 -15.84
CA LEU A 300 -16.35 1.27 -16.68
C LEU A 300 -16.07 1.78 -18.08
N ASN A 301 -16.92 2.67 -18.63
CA ASN A 301 -16.68 3.26 -19.95
C ASN A 301 -15.54 4.26 -19.86
N ASP A 302 -15.54 5.09 -18.82
CA ASP A 302 -14.45 6.04 -18.57
C ASP A 302 -13.11 5.31 -18.37
N ALA A 303 -13.12 4.23 -17.57
CA ALA A 303 -11.94 3.39 -17.38
C ALA A 303 -11.45 2.78 -18.71
N ARG A 304 -12.37 2.32 -19.56
CA ARG A 304 -12.04 1.77 -20.88
C ARG A 304 -11.45 2.83 -21.80
N ASP A 305 -12.09 4.00 -21.91
CA ASP A 305 -11.64 5.10 -22.77
C ASP A 305 -10.23 5.57 -22.40
N PHE A 306 -9.97 5.71 -21.09
CA PHE A 306 -8.63 6.05 -20.61
C PHE A 306 -7.61 4.95 -20.96
N ALA A 307 -7.92 3.69 -20.66
CA ALA A 307 -7.02 2.57 -20.95
C ALA A 307 -6.68 2.45 -22.43
N GLU A 308 -7.69 2.54 -23.31
CA GLU A 308 -7.52 2.49 -24.76
C GLU A 308 -6.68 3.66 -25.29
N ALA A 309 -6.86 4.86 -24.73
CA ALA A 309 -6.05 6.03 -25.10
C ALA A 309 -4.58 5.85 -24.71
N ILE A 310 -4.29 5.32 -23.52
CA ILE A 310 -2.93 5.03 -23.08
C ILE A 310 -2.31 3.90 -23.91
N HIS A 311 -3.02 2.79 -24.10
CA HIS A 311 -2.50 1.61 -24.79
C HIS A 311 -2.30 1.82 -26.30
N ARG A 312 -2.96 2.81 -26.89
CA ARG A 312 -2.69 3.22 -28.28
C ARG A 312 -1.25 3.71 -28.48
N GLU A 313 -0.74 4.50 -27.53
CA GLU A 313 0.61 5.07 -27.59
C GLU A 313 1.63 4.20 -26.84
N PHE A 314 1.20 3.53 -25.77
CA PHE A 314 2.02 2.66 -24.93
C PHE A 314 1.34 1.30 -24.72
N PRO A 315 1.35 0.41 -25.73
CA PRO A 315 0.72 -0.91 -25.62
C PRO A 315 1.22 -1.69 -24.40
N GLY A 316 0.28 -2.18 -23.59
CA GLY A 316 0.59 -2.96 -22.39
C GLY A 316 1.09 -2.14 -21.19
N LYS A 317 1.11 -0.80 -21.25
CA LYS A 317 1.40 0.04 -20.08
C LYS A 317 0.41 -0.29 -18.96
N MET A 318 0.93 -0.74 -17.82
CA MET A 318 0.09 -1.14 -16.70
C MET A 318 -0.58 0.07 -16.06
N LEU A 319 -1.83 -0.13 -15.64
CA LEU A 319 -2.63 0.90 -14.99
C LEU A 319 -2.93 0.51 -13.55
N ALA A 320 -3.24 1.50 -12.72
CA ALA A 320 -3.74 1.31 -11.37
C ALA A 320 -5.07 2.04 -11.17
N TYR A 321 -5.95 1.48 -10.33
CA TYR A 321 -7.29 2.00 -10.11
C TYR A 321 -7.65 2.06 -8.62
N ASN A 322 -8.08 3.23 -8.17
CA ASN A 322 -8.62 3.43 -6.83
C ASN A 322 -10.10 3.07 -6.80
N CYS A 323 -10.43 1.94 -6.18
CA CYS A 323 -11.80 1.56 -5.87
C CYS A 323 -12.26 2.34 -4.62
N SER A 324 -12.46 3.65 -4.79
CA SER A 324 -12.57 4.59 -3.68
C SER A 324 -13.82 4.38 -2.79
N PRO A 325 -13.66 4.38 -1.45
CA PRO A 325 -14.79 4.48 -0.53
C PRO A 325 -15.51 5.82 -0.55
N SER A 326 -14.92 6.85 -1.20
CA SER A 326 -15.61 8.11 -1.45
C SER A 326 -16.76 7.98 -2.45
N PHE A 327 -16.84 6.85 -3.18
CA PHE A 327 -18.00 6.53 -4.00
C PHE A 327 -19.12 5.88 -3.19
N ASN A 328 -20.36 6.23 -3.49
CA ASN A 328 -21.51 5.44 -3.05
C ASN A 328 -21.78 4.30 -4.04
N TRP A 329 -21.08 3.18 -3.86
CA TRP A 329 -21.10 2.02 -4.76
C TRP A 329 -22.51 1.48 -5.03
N GLN A 330 -23.32 1.28 -3.99
CA GLN A 330 -24.68 0.76 -4.14
C GLN A 330 -25.55 1.71 -4.97
N ARG A 331 -25.43 3.03 -4.75
CA ARG A 331 -26.19 4.04 -5.50
C ARG A 331 -25.71 4.14 -6.95
N LYS A 332 -24.42 3.95 -7.21
CA LYS A 332 -23.81 4.15 -8.54
C LYS A 332 -24.03 2.96 -9.48
N MET A 333 -23.89 1.73 -8.97
CA MET A 333 -23.98 0.53 -9.83
C MET A 333 -24.67 -0.69 -9.20
N GLY A 334 -24.87 -0.70 -7.88
CA GLY A 334 -25.46 -1.85 -7.16
C GLY A 334 -24.48 -3.01 -6.95
N VAL A 335 -24.88 -3.99 -6.13
CA VAL A 335 -24.01 -5.10 -5.68
C VAL A 335 -23.51 -5.97 -6.84
N GLU A 336 -24.39 -6.35 -7.77
CA GLU A 336 -24.02 -7.27 -8.86
C GLU A 336 -22.95 -6.69 -9.78
N ALA A 337 -23.10 -5.43 -10.19
CA ALA A 337 -22.10 -4.73 -10.99
C ALA A 337 -20.81 -4.50 -10.20
N ALA A 338 -20.91 -4.10 -8.92
CA ALA A 338 -19.74 -3.93 -8.06
C ALA A 338 -18.93 -5.23 -7.89
N ALA A 339 -19.59 -6.38 -7.84
CA ALA A 339 -18.94 -7.70 -7.74
C ALA A 339 -18.17 -8.10 -9.02
N GLN A 340 -18.43 -7.45 -10.16
CA GLN A 340 -17.75 -7.69 -11.43
C GLN A 340 -16.70 -6.61 -11.75
N PHE A 341 -16.83 -5.42 -11.17
CA PHE A 341 -16.06 -4.22 -11.50
C PHE A 341 -14.54 -4.45 -11.59
N GLN A 342 -13.92 -5.06 -10.57
CA GLN A 342 -12.48 -5.31 -10.53
C GLN A 342 -11.99 -6.24 -11.66
N ARG A 343 -12.81 -7.24 -12.02
CA ARG A 343 -12.47 -8.16 -13.12
C ARG A 343 -12.53 -7.45 -14.47
N GLU A 344 -13.54 -6.61 -14.68
CA GLU A 344 -13.71 -5.82 -15.91
C GLU A 344 -12.53 -4.87 -16.12
N ILE A 345 -12.19 -4.05 -15.13
CA ILE A 345 -11.04 -3.13 -15.26
C ILE A 345 -9.70 -3.89 -15.31
N GLY A 346 -9.60 -5.06 -14.68
CA GLY A 346 -8.43 -5.93 -14.81
C GLY A 346 -8.16 -6.34 -16.26
N ALA A 347 -9.21 -6.66 -17.02
CA ALA A 347 -9.12 -6.97 -18.45
C ALA A 347 -8.72 -5.76 -19.32
N MET A 348 -8.96 -4.53 -18.84
CA MET A 348 -8.53 -3.29 -19.48
C MET A 348 -7.07 -2.91 -19.16
N GLY A 349 -6.36 -3.70 -18.34
CA GLY A 349 -4.96 -3.44 -17.96
C GLY A 349 -4.77 -2.70 -16.64
N TYR A 350 -5.83 -2.51 -15.84
CA TYR A 350 -5.72 -2.06 -14.44
C TYR A 350 -5.20 -3.19 -13.55
N LYS A 351 -3.87 -3.36 -13.54
CA LYS A 351 -3.15 -4.45 -12.88
C LYS A 351 -3.00 -4.28 -11.38
N PHE A 352 -3.10 -3.06 -10.85
CA PHE A 352 -3.10 -2.81 -9.41
C PHE A 352 -4.39 -2.08 -9.00
N GLN A 353 -5.17 -2.68 -8.11
CA GLN A 353 -6.48 -2.16 -7.73
C GLN A 353 -6.58 -2.09 -6.21
N PHE A 354 -7.04 -0.98 -5.66
CA PHE A 354 -6.98 -0.80 -4.21
C PHE A 354 -8.15 0.00 -3.67
N VAL A 355 -8.60 -0.38 -2.47
CA VAL A 355 -9.59 0.38 -1.70
C VAL A 355 -8.85 1.22 -0.66
N THR A 356 -8.67 2.50 -0.98
CA THR A 356 -7.83 3.44 -0.19
C THR A 356 -8.18 3.51 1.29
N LEU A 357 -9.47 3.63 1.64
CA LEU A 357 -9.91 3.89 3.01
C LEU A 357 -10.49 2.66 3.74
N ALA A 358 -10.24 1.45 3.24
CA ALA A 358 -10.78 0.22 3.80
C ALA A 358 -10.51 0.06 5.31
N GLY A 359 -9.24 0.20 5.73
CA GLY A 359 -8.84 0.14 7.14
C GLY A 359 -9.48 1.20 8.04
N PHE A 360 -9.76 2.41 7.53
CA PHE A 360 -10.43 3.46 8.30
C PHE A 360 -11.89 3.08 8.57
N HIS A 361 -12.63 2.70 7.51
CA HIS A 361 -14.04 2.34 7.64
C HIS A 361 -14.25 1.08 8.47
N SER A 362 -13.42 0.04 8.29
CA SER A 362 -13.54 -1.20 9.05
C SER A 362 -13.23 -1.00 10.54
N LEU A 363 -12.20 -0.21 10.86
CA LEU A 363 -11.84 0.11 12.24
C LEU A 363 -12.94 0.91 12.94
N ASN A 364 -13.40 2.00 12.32
CA ASN A 364 -14.40 2.88 12.94
C ASN A 364 -15.75 2.17 13.12
N LEU A 365 -16.24 1.45 12.10
CA LEU A 365 -17.54 0.78 12.17
C LEU A 365 -17.54 -0.36 13.20
N SER A 366 -16.49 -1.19 13.22
CA SER A 366 -16.41 -2.30 14.17
C SER A 366 -16.36 -1.80 15.62
N MET A 367 -15.55 -0.78 15.91
CA MET A 367 -15.47 -0.18 17.24
C MET A 367 -16.77 0.52 17.64
N PHE A 368 -17.40 1.28 16.73
CA PHE A 368 -18.69 1.93 17.01
C PHE A 368 -19.78 0.93 17.37
N ASN A 369 -19.89 -0.17 16.61
CA ASN A 369 -20.88 -1.22 16.87
C ASN A 369 -20.62 -1.93 18.21
N LEU A 370 -19.36 -2.27 18.50
CA LEU A 370 -18.97 -2.86 19.77
C LEU A 370 -19.29 -1.93 20.93
N ALA A 371 -18.87 -0.66 20.86
CA ALA A 371 -19.09 0.32 21.92
C ALA A 371 -20.58 0.57 22.18
N ARG A 372 -21.40 0.66 21.12
CA ARG A 372 -22.86 0.79 21.25
C ARG A 372 -23.46 -0.43 21.94
N GLY A 373 -23.12 -1.64 21.48
CA GLY A 373 -23.61 -2.87 22.11
C GLY A 373 -23.15 -3.00 23.57
N TYR A 374 -21.90 -2.62 23.86
CA TYR A 374 -21.32 -2.68 25.20
C TYR A 374 -21.96 -1.68 26.15
N ALA A 375 -22.32 -0.48 25.68
CA ALA A 375 -23.05 0.51 26.47
C ALA A 375 -24.44 0.00 26.91
N GLU A 376 -25.09 -0.83 26.10
CA GLU A 376 -26.43 -1.37 26.38
C GLU A 376 -26.39 -2.69 27.15
N ARG A 377 -25.47 -3.60 26.80
CA ARG A 377 -25.49 -5.02 27.23
C ARG A 377 -24.19 -5.49 27.87
N GLY A 378 -23.21 -4.59 28.05
CA GLY A 378 -21.91 -4.90 28.64
C GLY A 378 -21.26 -6.12 27.97
N MET A 379 -20.89 -7.10 28.80
CA MET A 379 -20.21 -8.32 28.35
C MET A 379 -21.00 -9.16 27.33
N GLY A 380 -22.32 -8.98 27.21
CA GLY A 380 -23.10 -9.65 26.16
C GLY A 380 -22.61 -9.28 24.76
N ALA A 381 -22.34 -8.00 24.51
CA ALA A 381 -21.83 -7.54 23.21
C ALA A 381 -20.38 -7.97 22.95
N TYR A 382 -19.54 -8.01 23.99
CA TYR A 382 -18.17 -8.49 23.85
C TYR A 382 -18.11 -10.01 23.62
N SER A 383 -18.97 -10.78 24.30
CA SER A 383 -19.08 -12.22 24.08
C SER A 383 -19.51 -12.55 22.64
N GLU A 384 -20.44 -11.79 22.06
CA GLU A 384 -20.82 -11.94 20.65
C GLU A 384 -19.64 -11.71 19.69
N LEU A 385 -18.81 -10.69 19.94
CA LEU A 385 -17.57 -10.48 19.18
C LEU A 385 -16.63 -11.69 19.30
N GLN A 386 -16.41 -12.17 20.52
CA GLN A 386 -15.53 -13.32 20.77
C GLN A 386 -16.06 -14.60 20.10
N GLN A 387 -17.38 -14.84 20.11
CA GLN A 387 -17.98 -15.99 19.42
C GLN A 387 -17.86 -15.86 17.89
N ALA A 388 -17.93 -14.64 17.35
CA ALA A 388 -17.65 -14.41 15.93
C ALA A 388 -16.18 -14.69 15.58
N GLU A 389 -15.24 -14.38 16.47
CA GLU A 389 -13.82 -14.73 16.31
C GLU A 389 -13.60 -16.25 16.29
N PHE A 390 -14.22 -17.00 17.22
CA PHE A 390 -14.16 -18.47 17.21
C PHE A 390 -14.76 -19.06 15.92
N ALA A 391 -15.89 -18.53 15.46
CA ALA A 391 -16.50 -18.98 14.22
C ALA A 391 -15.59 -18.76 12.99
N ALA A 392 -14.80 -17.70 12.98
CA ALA A 392 -13.88 -17.37 11.90
C ALA A 392 -12.60 -18.24 11.90
N GLU A 393 -12.30 -19.00 12.95
CA GLU A 393 -11.11 -19.89 12.97
C GLU A 393 -11.16 -20.94 11.84
N ALA A 394 -12.35 -21.41 11.49
CA ALA A 394 -12.57 -22.34 10.37
C ALA A 394 -12.17 -21.75 9.00
N GLU A 395 -12.12 -20.42 8.90
CA GLU A 395 -11.72 -19.67 7.70
C GLU A 395 -10.25 -19.20 7.76
N GLY A 396 -9.50 -19.62 8.79
CA GLY A 396 -8.07 -19.29 8.95
C GLY A 396 -7.79 -18.07 9.83
N PHE A 397 -8.79 -17.50 10.52
CA PHE A 397 -8.56 -16.48 11.54
C PHE A 397 -7.86 -17.09 12.76
N THR A 398 -6.89 -16.40 13.37
CA THR A 398 -6.15 -16.94 14.52
C THR A 398 -5.98 -15.96 15.68
N ALA A 399 -6.42 -14.71 15.54
CA ALA A 399 -6.15 -13.68 16.55
C ALA A 399 -6.99 -13.84 17.83
N VAL A 400 -7.95 -14.77 17.85
CA VAL A 400 -8.65 -15.18 19.08
C VAL A 400 -7.65 -15.67 20.16
N ARG A 401 -6.58 -16.34 19.72
CA ARG A 401 -5.39 -16.68 20.51
C ARG A 401 -4.38 -15.54 20.44
N HIS A 402 -4.76 -14.42 21.04
CA HIS A 402 -4.06 -13.14 20.93
C HIS A 402 -2.64 -13.16 21.53
N GLN A 403 -2.33 -14.01 22.51
CA GLN A 403 -0.98 -14.14 23.07
C GLN A 403 -0.04 -14.80 22.05
N ARG A 404 -0.47 -15.92 21.45
CA ARG A 404 0.24 -16.53 20.31
C ARG A 404 0.37 -15.55 19.14
N GLU A 405 -0.70 -14.86 18.78
CA GLU A 405 -0.77 -13.99 17.59
C GLU A 405 0.31 -12.88 17.62
N VAL A 406 0.58 -12.31 18.81
CA VAL A 406 1.61 -11.27 18.98
C VAL A 406 3.00 -11.84 19.30
N GLY A 407 3.13 -13.17 19.36
CA GLY A 407 4.40 -13.87 19.43
C GLY A 407 4.90 -14.22 20.82
N VAL A 408 4.03 -14.36 21.82
CA VAL A 408 4.45 -14.80 23.17
C VAL A 408 5.19 -16.14 23.09
N SER A 409 4.67 -17.12 22.34
CA SER A 409 5.34 -18.41 22.10
C SER A 409 6.71 -18.26 21.43
N TYR A 410 6.85 -17.31 20.49
CA TYR A 410 8.13 -16.99 19.86
C TYR A 410 9.15 -16.45 20.87
N PHE A 411 8.72 -15.53 21.75
CA PHE A 411 9.61 -14.97 22.76
C PHE A 411 9.96 -15.95 23.87
N ASP A 412 9.07 -16.89 24.21
CA ASP A 412 9.38 -18.02 25.09
C ASP A 412 10.48 -18.90 24.48
N ALA A 413 10.39 -19.22 23.18
CA ALA A 413 11.43 -19.96 22.49
C ALA A 413 12.77 -19.21 22.49
N VAL A 414 12.76 -17.88 22.33
CA VAL A 414 13.97 -17.04 22.47
C VAL A 414 14.53 -17.11 23.89
N ALA A 415 13.70 -16.99 24.92
CA ALA A 415 14.14 -17.06 26.32
C ALA A 415 14.72 -18.44 26.66
N MET A 416 14.11 -19.51 26.17
CA MET A 416 14.62 -20.87 26.32
C MET A 416 15.95 -21.05 25.58
N ALA A 417 16.07 -20.60 24.34
CA ALA A 417 17.33 -20.65 23.60
C ALA A 417 18.45 -19.87 24.31
N ALA A 418 18.16 -18.64 24.79
CA ALA A 418 19.14 -17.79 25.47
C ALA A 418 19.59 -18.35 26.84
N SER A 419 18.71 -19.05 27.54
CA SER A 419 19.01 -19.66 28.85
C SER A 419 19.63 -21.05 28.78
N GLY A 420 19.74 -21.63 27.58
CA GLY A 420 20.13 -23.04 27.39
C GLY A 420 19.06 -24.01 27.91
N GLY A 421 17.78 -23.66 27.75
CA GLY A 421 16.63 -24.47 28.12
C GLY A 421 16.25 -24.44 29.61
N ARG A 422 16.63 -23.39 30.34
CA ARG A 422 16.49 -23.31 31.81
C ARG A 422 15.67 -22.13 32.31
N SER A 423 15.05 -21.36 31.42
CA SER A 423 14.24 -20.23 31.84
C SER A 423 13.02 -20.73 32.62
N SER A 424 12.79 -20.14 33.78
CA SER A 424 11.63 -20.43 34.64
C SER A 424 10.55 -19.36 34.53
N THR A 425 10.69 -18.42 33.58
CA THR A 425 9.82 -17.26 33.41
C THR A 425 9.25 -17.17 32.00
N THR A 426 9.05 -18.32 31.35
CA THR A 426 8.28 -18.41 30.10
C THR A 426 6.80 -18.15 30.39
N ALA A 427 6.07 -17.61 29.41
CA ALA A 427 4.75 -17.04 29.60
C ALA A 427 3.60 -17.98 29.19
N MET A 428 3.76 -18.82 28.16
CA MET A 428 2.64 -19.57 27.58
C MET A 428 2.11 -20.72 28.45
N GLU A 429 2.99 -21.51 29.06
CA GLU A 429 2.64 -22.80 29.69
C GLU A 429 1.54 -22.70 30.75
N HIS A 430 1.54 -21.61 31.54
CA HIS A 430 0.57 -21.37 32.61
C HIS A 430 -0.38 -20.19 32.29
N SER A 431 -0.53 -19.85 31.01
CA SER A 431 -1.43 -18.78 30.57
C SER A 431 -2.90 -19.23 30.54
N THR A 432 -3.81 -18.26 30.67
CA THR A 432 -5.25 -18.51 30.47
C THR A 432 -5.57 -18.90 29.02
N GLU A 433 -4.77 -18.47 28.05
CA GLU A 433 -4.89 -18.88 26.65
C GLU A 433 -4.74 -20.40 26.52
N THR A 434 -3.65 -20.97 27.06
CA THR A 434 -3.44 -22.43 27.09
C THR A 434 -4.56 -23.16 27.85
N ALA A 435 -5.08 -22.57 28.93
CA ALA A 435 -6.09 -23.23 29.75
C ALA A 435 -7.52 -23.20 29.15
N GLN A 436 -7.87 -22.18 28.36
CA GLN A 436 -9.27 -21.91 27.99
C GLN A 436 -9.53 -21.88 26.47
N PHE A 437 -8.48 -21.80 25.64
CA PHE A 437 -8.60 -21.63 24.17
C PHE A 437 -8.14 -22.86 23.38
N HIS A 438 -7.90 -23.98 24.06
CA HIS A 438 -7.79 -25.31 23.45
C HIS A 438 -9.11 -26.05 23.66
N ASP A 439 -9.58 -26.81 22.66
CA ASP A 439 -10.83 -27.57 22.67
C ASP A 439 -10.96 -28.54 23.85
N ALA A 440 -11.26 -28.02 25.04
CA ALA A 440 -11.94 -28.78 26.07
C ALA A 440 -13.41 -28.78 25.69
N LYS A 441 -13.93 -29.97 25.31
CA LYS A 441 -15.36 -30.23 25.14
C LYS A 441 -16.16 -29.40 26.14
N THR A 442 -17.07 -28.58 25.63
CA THR A 442 -18.07 -27.87 26.43
C THR A 442 -18.62 -28.87 27.46
N PRO A 443 -18.59 -28.57 28.77
CA PRO A 443 -19.23 -29.44 29.74
C PRO A 443 -20.70 -29.56 29.34
N GLU A 444 -21.17 -30.79 29.08
CA GLU A 444 -22.60 -31.05 28.96
C GLU A 444 -23.26 -30.46 30.19
N ALA A 445 -24.20 -29.53 29.98
CA ALA A 445 -24.94 -28.91 31.06
C ALA A 445 -25.61 -30.03 31.87
N ALA A 446 -25.18 -30.21 33.11
CA ALA A 446 -25.85 -31.10 34.05
C ALA A 446 -27.27 -30.56 34.27
N HIS A 447 -28.25 -31.42 33.96
CA HIS A 447 -29.69 -31.18 34.06
C HIS A 447 -30.16 -30.67 35.43
#